data_AF-A0A7J4KXA8-F1
#
_entry.id   AF-A0A7J4KXA8-F1
#
_cell.length_a   1.000
_cell.length_b   1.000
_cell.length_c   1.000
_cell.angle_alpha   90.00
_cell.angle_beta   90.00
_cell.angle_gamma   90.00
#
_symmetry.space_group_name_H-M   'P 1'
#
loop_
_entity.id
_entity.type
_entity.pdbx_description
1 polymer ?
#
loop_
_entity_poly.entity_id
_entity_poly.type
_entity_poly.pdbx_seq_one_letter_code
_entity_poly.pdbx_strand_id
1 'polypeptide(L)'
;MDISNLEYKLRRIKNRELDLIGGDLEVYSLKQDIPIAAYINLHTWDVHIDVNTEWDPFSDKTLAEYLGISNAKDEKEGNEKAVFGLSRDILYHEAKHWSRKNGCPTDLGYHDKVLDGVHRALKEAGKINSSKAREGEIVDGLTAYVANAFEDIIVNSANKLEHPGEYRGIGAFFYAQGKRQPLDPFYEAFARVNMQAWGDKEDKGLAEKVYGNDPVKKGQIEAVVANVANTFKLTDDVKRNVRILSSKDKWGEMAYAYTKMTAHLLDQNKGGKDGEQMATSPSDSDEKGNSKSAQGEGEMEKKMRDEGEMKKIIEGRMKGDKESNAEGGKKGGKARPSYMKSFEFLDTYYGIEASQVVVRAERRRNSYDLPVVEYAFEEFDPDTHTPDQINFRRMIVSGESPFEELTGKPINFEVARENFSLQIPTKLGPRSYPDLCFIVDTSGSMKMGGGEVLNPEADERKRWTDGCNYHYALLGIWGVMKYLQGESIAPYIDWNMINFGDSTLASGWKNYGKIQELKRHALSPQFGGTVIDSSVLEKELGKRDPSLVIALSDGDIQNWSTAKEGTRKVLEGHYVSFIQLGGNSPVGDDMKSWGHVVKNVRGKDDLVDLMIDVTKQKVREIYGR
;
A
#
# COMPACT_ATOMS: atom_id res chain seq x y z
N MET A 1 39.63 0.28 16.74
CA MET A 1 39.36 -0.94 15.95
C MET A 1 39.46 -0.60 14.46
N ASP A 2 39.97 -1.51 13.63
CA ASP A 2 39.91 -1.37 12.17
C ASP A 2 38.57 -1.92 11.64
N ILE A 3 37.74 -1.03 11.09
CA ILE A 3 36.41 -1.35 10.55
C ILE A 3 36.51 -2.42 9.45
N SER A 4 37.54 -2.34 8.60
CA SER A 4 37.76 -3.29 7.50
C SER A 4 37.96 -4.72 8.02
N ASN A 5 38.69 -4.85 9.15
CA ASN A 5 38.91 -6.14 9.80
C ASN A 5 37.63 -6.66 10.49
N LEU A 6 36.82 -5.77 11.09
CA LEU A 6 35.52 -6.13 11.66
C LEU A 6 34.58 -6.65 10.57
N GLU A 7 34.44 -5.89 9.47
CA GLU A 7 33.63 -6.25 8.31
C GLU A 7 34.05 -7.62 7.74
N TYR A 8 35.35 -7.84 7.55
CA TYR A 8 35.87 -9.12 7.08
C TYR A 8 35.46 -10.31 7.98
N LYS A 9 35.55 -10.14 9.30
CA LYS A 9 35.15 -11.19 10.26
C LYS A 9 33.64 -11.43 10.23
N LEU A 10 32.83 -10.38 10.21
CA LEU A 10 31.36 -10.50 10.18
C LEU A 10 30.86 -11.08 8.86
N ARG A 11 31.46 -10.69 7.72
CA ARG A 11 31.16 -11.25 6.40
C ARG A 11 31.41 -12.77 6.35
N ARG A 12 32.43 -13.25 7.08
CA ARG A 12 32.68 -14.71 7.21
C ARG A 12 31.56 -15.41 7.97
N ILE A 13 31.03 -14.81 9.04
CA ILE A 13 29.91 -15.35 9.83
C ILE A 13 28.63 -15.36 8.98
N LYS A 14 28.31 -14.21 8.36
CA LYS A 14 27.19 -14.06 7.41
C LYS A 14 27.18 -15.18 6.37
N ASN A 15 28.31 -15.42 5.71
CA ASN A 15 28.38 -16.36 4.60
C ASN A 15 28.48 -17.83 5.02
N ARG A 16 29.19 -18.14 6.12
CA ARG A 16 29.50 -19.54 6.49
C ARG A 16 28.59 -20.13 7.54
N GLU A 17 28.12 -19.30 8.48
CA GLU A 17 27.35 -19.76 9.64
C GLU A 17 25.86 -19.48 9.45
N LEU A 18 25.53 -18.33 8.86
CA LEU A 18 24.16 -17.89 8.62
C LEU A 18 23.61 -18.25 7.23
N ASP A 19 24.46 -18.74 6.33
CA ASP A 19 24.10 -19.10 4.94
C ASP A 19 23.45 -17.95 4.15
N LEU A 20 23.75 -16.70 4.53
CA LEU A 20 23.31 -15.48 3.84
C LEU A 20 24.29 -15.17 2.71
N ILE A 21 24.33 -16.05 1.70
CA ILE A 21 25.32 -16.02 0.60
C ILE A 21 25.07 -14.83 -0.38
N GLY A 22 23.87 -14.22 -0.37
CA GLY A 22 23.53 -13.00 -1.13
C GLY A 22 23.60 -11.71 -0.30
N GLY A 23 23.69 -10.56 -0.95
CA GLY A 23 23.82 -9.24 -0.31
C GLY A 23 25.22 -8.93 0.23
N ASP A 24 25.56 -7.67 0.34
CA ASP A 24 26.80 -7.20 0.96
C ASP A 24 26.67 -7.09 2.49
N LEU A 25 27.80 -6.93 3.17
CA LEU A 25 27.82 -6.54 4.59
C LEU A 25 28.70 -5.31 4.69
N GLU A 26 28.13 -4.23 5.18
CA GLU A 26 28.79 -2.94 5.31
C GLU A 26 28.81 -2.54 6.80
N VAL A 27 29.99 -2.14 7.27
CA VAL A 27 30.16 -1.63 8.63
C VAL A 27 30.50 -0.15 8.58
N TYR A 28 29.72 0.66 9.28
CA TYR A 28 29.94 2.10 9.38
C TYR A 28 30.34 2.51 10.79
N SER A 29 31.07 3.62 10.89
CA SER A 29 31.37 4.26 12.17
C SER A 29 30.20 5.17 12.56
N LEU A 30 29.66 4.96 13.75
CA LEU A 30 28.68 5.83 14.41
C LEU A 30 29.42 6.77 15.37
N LYS A 31 29.09 8.07 15.33
CA LYS A 31 29.57 9.08 16.30
C LYS A 31 28.58 9.30 17.46
N GLN A 32 27.90 8.25 17.89
CA GLN A 32 26.84 8.35 18.90
C GLN A 32 27.16 7.53 20.13
N ASP A 33 26.56 7.89 21.26
CA ASP A 33 26.72 7.22 22.56
C ASP A 33 26.12 5.80 22.63
N ILE A 34 25.60 5.24 21.53
CA ILE A 34 25.13 3.84 21.50
C ILE A 34 26.25 2.96 20.98
N PRO A 35 26.51 1.80 21.59
CA PRO A 35 27.61 0.95 21.18
C PRO A 35 27.47 0.43 19.74
N ILE A 36 26.24 0.21 19.25
CA ILE A 36 25.97 -0.42 17.95
C ILE A 36 24.50 -0.29 17.51
N ALA A 37 24.27 -0.33 16.21
CA ALA A 37 22.98 -0.53 15.55
C ALA A 37 23.13 -1.50 14.36
N ALA A 38 22.09 -2.23 13.98
CA ALA A 38 22.12 -3.01 12.75
C ALA A 38 20.73 -3.17 12.15
N TYR A 39 20.68 -3.44 10.84
CA TYR A 39 19.48 -3.91 10.15
C TYR A 39 19.86 -4.73 8.91
N ILE A 40 18.93 -5.53 8.41
CA ILE A 40 19.07 -6.32 7.18
C ILE A 40 18.06 -5.83 6.14
N ASN A 41 18.54 -5.34 5.01
CA ASN A 41 17.69 -5.00 3.87
C ASN A 41 17.14 -6.28 3.23
N LEU A 42 15.83 -6.45 3.15
CA LEU A 42 15.24 -7.69 2.67
C LEU A 42 15.14 -7.84 1.16
N HIS A 43 15.35 -6.74 0.43
CA HIS A 43 15.33 -6.75 -1.02
C HIS A 43 16.68 -7.21 -1.56
N THR A 44 17.76 -6.75 -0.94
CA THR A 44 19.13 -7.03 -1.36
C THR A 44 19.83 -8.07 -0.48
N TRP A 45 19.30 -8.34 0.71
CA TRP A 45 19.97 -9.08 1.80
C TRP A 45 21.24 -8.39 2.31
N ASP A 46 21.39 -7.09 2.03
CA ASP A 46 22.49 -6.30 2.53
C ASP A 46 22.35 -6.13 4.05
N VAL A 47 23.44 -6.36 4.76
CA VAL A 47 23.52 -6.18 6.20
C VAL A 47 24.25 -4.89 6.48
N HIS A 48 23.60 -3.97 7.17
CA HIS A 48 24.21 -2.72 7.61
C HIS A 48 24.41 -2.79 9.12
N ILE A 49 25.65 -2.55 9.57
CA ILE A 49 26.00 -2.52 10.99
C ILE A 49 26.73 -1.21 11.27
N ASP A 50 26.13 -0.39 12.10
CA ASP A 50 26.72 0.86 12.53
C ASP A 50 27.32 0.67 13.92
N VAL A 51 28.62 0.93 14.08
CA VAL A 51 29.36 0.65 15.33
C VAL A 51 29.96 1.92 15.88
N ASN A 52 29.75 2.18 17.17
CA ASN A 52 30.50 3.24 17.85
C ASN A 52 31.92 2.75 18.12
N THR A 53 32.86 3.25 17.32
CA THR A 53 34.29 2.92 17.44
C THR A 53 34.97 3.53 18.66
N GLU A 54 34.30 4.46 19.34
CA GLU A 54 34.72 5.10 20.60
C GLU A 54 34.08 4.45 21.83
N TRP A 55 33.22 3.44 21.66
CA TRP A 55 32.71 2.68 22.79
C TRP A 55 33.84 1.92 23.47
N ASP A 56 34.10 2.27 24.73
CA ASP A 56 35.18 1.72 25.54
C ASP A 56 34.64 0.85 26.69
N PRO A 57 34.30 -0.42 26.41
CA PRO A 57 33.87 -1.37 27.43
C PRO A 57 35.01 -1.83 28.35
N PHE A 58 36.27 -1.56 28.00
CA PHE A 58 37.41 -1.98 28.81
C PHE A 58 37.60 -1.12 30.06
N SER A 59 37.27 0.19 30.02
CA SER A 59 37.32 1.06 31.20
C SER A 59 36.24 0.76 32.25
N ASP A 60 35.10 0.19 31.85
CA ASP A 60 34.10 -0.31 32.80
C ASP A 60 34.51 -1.71 33.28
N LYS A 61 35.13 -1.77 34.47
CA LYS A 61 35.57 -3.03 35.10
C LYS A 61 34.47 -4.10 35.16
N THR A 62 33.22 -3.72 35.44
CA THR A 62 32.10 -4.66 35.50
C THR A 62 31.81 -5.25 34.14
N LEU A 63 31.75 -4.40 33.11
CA LEU A 63 31.48 -4.82 31.75
C LEU A 63 32.65 -5.63 31.18
N ALA A 64 33.88 -5.23 31.47
CA ALA A 64 35.09 -5.92 31.08
C ALA A 64 35.18 -7.35 31.65
N GLU A 65 34.82 -7.52 32.93
CA GLU A 65 34.76 -8.83 33.59
C GLU A 65 33.68 -9.71 32.95
N TYR A 66 32.49 -9.15 32.72
CA TYR A 66 31.38 -9.88 32.09
C TYR A 66 31.70 -10.31 30.65
N LEU A 67 32.33 -9.45 29.86
CA LEU A 67 32.75 -9.78 28.49
C LEU A 67 34.00 -10.67 28.44
N GLY A 68 34.62 -10.96 29.59
CA GLY A 68 35.84 -11.77 29.65
C GLY A 68 37.07 -11.09 29.04
N ILE A 69 37.05 -9.76 28.92
CA ILE A 69 38.13 -8.97 28.29
C ILE A 69 39.12 -8.40 29.31
N SER A 70 38.90 -8.57 30.61
CA SER A 70 39.79 -8.07 31.67
C SER A 70 41.23 -8.61 31.59
N ASN A 71 41.43 -9.76 30.93
CA ASN A 71 42.73 -10.39 30.72
C ASN A 71 43.35 -10.07 29.35
N ALA A 72 42.79 -9.13 28.58
CA ALA A 72 43.39 -8.68 27.33
C ALA A 72 44.76 -8.02 27.58
N LYS A 73 45.67 -8.09 26.60
CA LYS A 73 47.04 -7.55 26.76
C LYS A 73 47.05 -6.04 26.90
N ASP A 74 46.13 -5.38 26.21
CA ASP A 74 45.93 -3.94 26.23
C ASP A 74 44.45 -3.60 25.98
N GLU A 75 44.11 -2.34 26.23
CA GLU A 75 42.77 -1.77 26.02
C GLU A 75 42.29 -1.95 24.57
N LYS A 76 43.20 -1.84 23.60
CA LYS A 76 42.89 -1.99 22.19
C LYS A 76 42.41 -3.41 21.86
N GLU A 77 43.12 -4.44 22.32
CA GLU A 77 42.73 -5.84 22.15
C GLU A 77 41.40 -6.13 22.86
N GLY A 78 41.21 -5.59 24.07
CA GLY A 78 39.96 -5.73 24.83
C GLY A 78 38.75 -5.15 24.09
N ASN A 79 38.87 -3.91 23.63
CA ASN A 79 37.81 -3.21 22.90
C ASN A 79 37.52 -3.88 21.55
N GLU A 80 38.53 -4.35 20.82
CA GLU A 80 38.32 -5.11 19.58
C GLU A 80 37.54 -6.42 19.80
N LYS A 81 37.81 -7.15 20.89
CA LYS A 81 37.06 -8.37 21.24
C LYS A 81 35.60 -8.06 21.61
N ALA A 82 35.39 -7.02 22.41
CA ALA A 82 34.07 -6.60 22.86
C ALA A 82 33.18 -6.15 21.70
N VAL A 83 33.69 -5.24 20.87
CA VAL A 83 32.97 -4.72 19.70
C VAL A 83 32.66 -5.85 18.71
N PHE A 84 33.61 -6.76 18.47
CA PHE A 84 33.36 -7.91 17.62
C PHE A 84 32.28 -8.84 18.19
N GLY A 85 32.34 -9.19 19.48
CA GLY A 85 31.35 -10.04 20.13
C GLY A 85 29.95 -9.44 20.08
N LEU A 86 29.83 -8.15 20.37
CA LEU A 86 28.58 -7.42 20.26
C LEU A 86 28.05 -7.39 18.82
N SER A 87 28.90 -7.06 17.85
CA SER A 87 28.51 -7.00 16.42
C SER A 87 28.08 -8.36 15.89
N ARG A 88 28.76 -9.43 16.31
CA ARG A 88 28.38 -10.80 15.98
C ARG A 88 27.01 -11.15 16.56
N ASP A 89 26.78 -10.86 17.84
CA ASP A 89 25.54 -11.25 18.50
C ASP A 89 24.34 -10.48 17.95
N ILE A 90 24.54 -9.21 17.57
CA ILE A 90 23.51 -8.45 16.83
C ILE A 90 23.32 -8.98 15.42
N LEU A 91 24.38 -9.37 14.70
CA LEU A 91 24.22 -10.04 13.40
C LEU A 91 23.39 -11.33 13.53
N TYR A 92 23.62 -12.13 14.57
CA TYR A 92 22.79 -13.30 14.86
C TYR A 92 21.36 -12.93 15.22
N HIS A 93 21.16 -11.87 16.00
CA HIS A 93 19.83 -11.32 16.30
C HIS A 93 19.07 -11.00 15.01
N GLU A 94 19.62 -10.12 14.18
CA GLU A 94 19.00 -9.68 12.94
C GLU A 94 18.74 -10.87 12.00
N ALA A 95 19.70 -11.76 11.82
CA ALA A 95 19.53 -12.92 10.96
C ALA A 95 18.46 -13.90 11.47
N LYS A 96 18.22 -13.96 12.77
CA LYS A 96 17.23 -14.86 13.38
C LYS A 96 15.80 -14.39 13.15
N HIS A 97 15.54 -13.09 13.01
CA HIS A 97 14.26 -12.59 12.48
C HIS A 97 13.94 -13.18 11.09
N TRP A 98 14.98 -13.63 10.36
CA TRP A 98 14.87 -14.20 9.01
C TRP A 98 15.13 -15.71 8.92
N SER A 99 15.16 -16.43 10.03
CA SER A 99 15.40 -17.88 10.03
C SER A 99 14.12 -18.73 9.99
N ARG A 100 14.09 -19.75 9.11
CA ARG A 100 12.97 -20.70 9.02
C ARG A 100 12.89 -21.70 10.17
N LYS A 101 14.03 -22.03 10.80
CA LYS A 101 14.17 -23.25 11.61
C LYS A 101 13.86 -23.05 13.10
N ASN A 102 13.99 -21.84 13.65
CA ASN A 102 13.64 -21.46 15.03
C ASN A 102 13.59 -19.91 15.21
N GLY A 103 13.28 -19.16 14.14
CA GLY A 103 13.31 -17.68 14.14
C GLY A 103 11.94 -17.02 14.30
N CYS A 104 11.98 -15.72 14.63
CA CYS A 104 10.85 -14.77 14.52
C CYS A 104 10.25 -14.76 13.11
N PRO A 105 9.08 -14.13 12.86
CA PRO A 105 8.34 -14.36 11.64
C PRO A 105 9.10 -13.90 10.38
N THR A 106 9.81 -14.85 9.77
CA THR A 106 10.11 -14.87 8.32
C THR A 106 8.85 -14.82 7.45
N ASP A 107 7.71 -15.12 8.06
CA ASP A 107 6.41 -15.28 7.44
C ASP A 107 5.51 -14.14 7.88
N LEU A 108 5.20 -13.28 6.92
CA LEU A 108 4.34 -12.11 7.08
C LEU A 108 2.96 -12.46 7.67
N GLY A 109 2.46 -13.69 7.47
CA GLY A 109 1.20 -14.13 8.06
C GLY A 109 1.29 -14.28 9.59
N TYR A 110 2.43 -14.68 10.13
CA TYR A 110 2.64 -14.78 11.57
C TYR A 110 2.99 -13.42 12.19
N HIS A 111 3.72 -12.55 11.48
CA HIS A 111 3.93 -11.16 11.90
C HIS A 111 2.61 -10.38 11.97
N ASP A 112 1.71 -10.57 10.99
CA ASP A 112 0.34 -10.03 11.02
C ASP A 112 -0.44 -10.48 12.27
N LYS A 113 -0.29 -11.73 12.71
CA LYS A 113 -0.91 -12.22 13.96
C LYS A 113 -0.33 -11.51 15.20
N VAL A 114 0.98 -11.26 15.23
CA VAL A 114 1.64 -10.50 16.31
C VAL A 114 1.12 -9.06 16.32
N LEU A 115 1.20 -8.36 15.20
CA LEU A 115 0.72 -6.97 15.06
C LEU A 115 -0.76 -6.84 15.46
N ASP A 116 -1.61 -7.76 15.03
CA ASP A 116 -3.03 -7.75 15.41
C ASP A 116 -3.23 -7.96 16.92
N GLY A 117 -2.48 -8.89 17.53
CA GLY A 117 -2.51 -9.12 18.97
C GLY A 117 -2.10 -7.88 19.77
N VAL A 118 -0.98 -7.26 19.40
CA VAL A 118 -0.46 -6.04 20.02
C VAL A 118 -1.45 -4.89 19.87
N HIS A 119 -1.91 -4.62 18.64
CA HIS A 119 -2.79 -3.49 18.36
C HIS A 119 -4.12 -3.61 19.11
N ARG A 120 -4.73 -4.81 19.18
CA ARG A 120 -5.94 -5.04 19.98
C ARG A 120 -5.71 -4.72 21.46
N ALA A 121 -4.62 -5.21 22.04
CA ALA A 121 -4.32 -4.96 23.46
C ALA A 121 -4.04 -3.48 23.76
N LEU A 122 -3.31 -2.77 22.88
CA LEU A 122 -3.07 -1.33 23.03
C LEU A 122 -4.36 -0.51 22.92
N LYS A 123 -5.26 -0.89 22.01
CA LYS A 123 -6.57 -0.25 21.86
C LYS A 123 -7.44 -0.44 23.10
N GLU A 124 -7.50 -1.66 23.64
CA GLU A 124 -8.22 -1.97 24.88
C GLU A 124 -7.65 -1.21 26.09
N ALA A 125 -6.32 -1.00 26.12
CA ALA A 125 -5.65 -0.23 27.16
C ALA A 125 -5.78 1.30 26.99
N GLY A 126 -6.46 1.78 25.93
CA GLY A 126 -6.63 3.20 25.64
C GLY A 126 -5.32 3.92 25.25
N LYS A 127 -4.30 3.18 24.80
CA LYS A 127 -2.99 3.74 24.43
C LYS A 127 -2.95 4.26 22.99
N ILE A 128 -3.75 3.66 22.13
CA ILE A 128 -3.91 4.07 20.73
C ILE A 128 -5.37 4.28 20.40
N ASN A 129 -5.62 5.25 19.52
CA ASN A 129 -6.90 5.42 18.86
C ASN A 129 -6.72 5.01 17.40
N SER A 130 -7.77 4.47 16.78
CA SER A 130 -7.80 3.93 15.41
C SER A 130 -7.48 4.94 14.29
N SER A 131 -6.94 6.12 14.62
CA SER A 131 -6.66 7.25 13.73
C SER A 131 -5.19 7.70 13.72
N LYS A 132 -4.27 7.02 14.41
CA LYS A 132 -2.90 7.52 14.64
C LYS A 132 -1.80 7.05 13.67
N ALA A 133 -2.04 6.07 12.79
CA ALA A 133 -1.06 5.76 11.75
C ALA A 133 -0.99 6.95 10.77
N ARG A 134 0.21 7.52 10.56
CA ARG A 134 0.39 8.70 9.68
C ARG A 134 -0.09 8.37 8.26
N GLU A 135 -0.30 9.41 7.46
CA GLU A 135 -0.63 9.22 6.05
C GLU A 135 0.52 8.46 5.37
N GLY A 136 0.23 7.28 4.82
CA GLY A 136 1.23 6.37 4.24
C GLY A 136 1.75 5.26 5.17
N GLU A 137 1.41 5.25 6.47
CA GLU A 137 1.73 4.15 7.39
C GLU A 137 0.55 3.18 7.53
N ILE A 138 0.86 1.88 7.49
CA ILE A 138 -0.11 0.77 7.64
C ILE A 138 -0.30 0.40 9.11
N VAL A 139 0.75 0.56 9.93
CA VAL A 139 0.79 0.23 11.36
C VAL A 139 1.24 1.47 12.12
N ASP A 140 0.66 1.76 13.29
CA ASP A 140 1.14 2.85 14.13
C ASP A 140 2.45 2.49 14.84
N GLY A 141 3.31 3.50 15.06
CA GLY A 141 4.64 3.27 15.63
C GLY A 141 4.65 2.61 17.02
N LEU A 142 3.61 2.77 17.84
CA LEU A 142 3.55 2.12 19.16
C LEU A 142 3.25 0.63 19.02
N THR A 143 2.37 0.26 18.10
CA THR A 143 2.13 -1.16 17.75
C THR A 143 3.41 -1.80 17.21
N ALA A 144 4.09 -1.17 16.26
CA ALA A 144 5.34 -1.68 15.69
C ALA A 144 6.42 -1.87 16.77
N TYR A 145 6.58 -0.88 17.66
CA TYR A 145 7.55 -0.95 18.76
C TYR A 145 7.31 -2.13 19.71
N VAL A 146 6.06 -2.30 20.16
CA VAL A 146 5.73 -3.37 21.11
C VAL A 146 5.76 -4.75 20.45
N ALA A 147 5.41 -4.83 19.16
CA ALA A 147 5.57 -6.05 18.37
C ALA A 147 7.04 -6.46 18.27
N ASN A 148 7.93 -5.52 17.91
CA ASN A 148 9.37 -5.79 17.85
C ASN A 148 9.92 -6.23 19.21
N ALA A 149 9.53 -5.56 20.31
CA ALA A 149 9.94 -5.96 21.66
C ALA A 149 9.46 -7.38 22.03
N PHE A 150 8.27 -7.81 21.59
CA PHE A 150 7.82 -9.18 21.79
C PHE A 150 8.64 -10.18 20.96
N GLU A 151 8.88 -9.84 19.71
CA GLU A 151 9.64 -10.62 18.74
C GLU A 151 11.11 -10.83 19.18
N ASP A 152 11.74 -9.80 19.73
CA ASP A 152 13.11 -9.86 20.25
C ASP A 152 13.28 -10.84 21.42
N ILE A 153 12.25 -11.02 22.25
CA ILE A 153 12.28 -12.02 23.34
C ILE A 153 12.41 -13.42 22.74
N ILE A 154 11.73 -13.68 21.61
CA ILE A 154 11.77 -14.97 20.91
C ILE A 154 13.15 -15.15 20.28
N VAL A 155 13.62 -14.15 19.53
CA VAL A 155 14.91 -14.15 18.83
C VAL A 155 16.08 -14.38 19.78
N ASN A 156 16.17 -13.56 20.82
CA ASN A 156 17.31 -13.62 21.73
C ASN A 156 17.35 -14.94 22.51
N SER A 157 16.18 -15.49 22.84
CA SER A 157 16.09 -16.81 23.47
C SER A 157 16.60 -17.92 22.54
N ALA A 158 16.20 -17.89 21.26
CA ALA A 158 16.65 -18.86 20.27
C ALA A 158 18.18 -18.77 20.04
N ASN A 159 18.72 -17.55 19.91
CA ASN A 159 20.16 -17.34 19.75
C ASN A 159 20.97 -17.80 20.96
N LYS A 160 20.53 -17.48 22.19
CA LYS A 160 21.21 -17.96 23.40
C LYS A 160 21.24 -19.48 23.50
N LEU A 161 20.17 -20.17 23.06
CA LEU A 161 20.12 -21.63 23.02
C LEU A 161 21.13 -22.22 22.02
N GLU A 162 21.30 -21.58 20.86
CA GLU A 162 22.22 -22.04 19.81
C GLU A 162 23.69 -21.69 20.11
N HIS A 163 23.93 -20.61 20.87
CA HIS A 163 25.27 -20.10 21.19
C HIS A 163 25.49 -19.95 22.72
N PRO A 164 25.39 -21.04 23.50
CA PRO A 164 25.49 -20.99 24.95
C PRO A 164 26.88 -20.52 25.41
N GLY A 165 26.91 -19.58 26.36
CA GLY A 165 28.14 -19.00 26.91
C GLY A 165 28.82 -17.94 26.02
N GLU A 166 28.52 -17.92 24.71
CA GLU A 166 29.09 -16.97 23.77
C GLU A 166 28.17 -15.76 23.49
N TYR A 167 26.85 -15.92 23.56
CA TYR A 167 25.88 -14.86 23.28
C TYR A 167 25.73 -13.85 24.45
N ARG A 168 26.79 -13.08 24.71
CA ARG A 168 26.90 -12.08 25.81
C ARG A 168 26.67 -10.64 25.34
N GLY A 169 26.77 -10.37 24.03
CA GLY A 169 26.65 -9.04 23.44
C GLY A 169 25.33 -8.36 23.77
N ILE A 170 24.21 -9.08 23.74
CA ILE A 170 22.89 -8.50 24.06
C ILE A 170 22.77 -8.10 25.54
N GLY A 171 23.35 -8.87 26.46
CA GLY A 171 23.41 -8.50 27.88
C GLY A 171 24.25 -7.23 28.11
N ALA A 172 25.39 -7.14 27.42
CA ALA A 172 26.22 -5.94 27.40
C ALA A 172 25.49 -4.73 26.79
N PHE A 173 24.69 -4.94 25.75
CA PHE A 173 23.87 -3.90 25.13
C PHE A 173 22.85 -3.31 26.11
N PHE A 174 22.08 -4.16 26.82
CA PHE A 174 21.12 -3.67 27.84
C PHE A 174 21.82 -2.88 28.96
N TYR A 175 22.97 -3.36 29.41
CA TYR A 175 23.78 -2.65 30.41
C TYR A 175 24.26 -1.29 29.90
N ALA A 176 24.80 -1.24 28.68
CA ALA A 176 25.26 0.01 28.07
C ALA A 176 24.11 1.03 27.93
N GLN A 177 22.92 0.59 27.52
CA GLN A 177 21.75 1.46 27.42
C GLN A 177 21.34 2.05 28.77
N GLY A 178 21.28 1.22 29.83
CA GLY A 178 20.92 1.68 31.17
C GLY A 178 22.00 2.54 31.84
N LYS A 179 23.27 2.41 31.42
CA LYS A 179 24.34 3.33 31.82
C LYS A 179 24.22 4.70 31.17
N ARG A 180 23.79 4.74 29.91
CA ARG A 180 23.63 5.98 29.16
C ARG A 180 22.51 6.86 29.73
N GLN A 181 21.36 6.24 30.00
CA GLN A 181 20.19 6.93 30.51
C GLN A 181 19.33 5.99 31.37
N PRO A 182 18.58 6.53 32.36
CA PRO A 182 17.62 5.72 33.08
C PRO A 182 16.65 5.02 32.12
N LEU A 183 16.52 3.70 32.27
CA LEU A 183 15.60 2.91 31.46
C LEU A 183 14.16 3.36 31.74
N ASP A 184 13.37 3.50 30.68
CA ASP A 184 11.94 3.72 30.89
C ASP A 184 11.27 2.44 31.43
N PRO A 185 10.12 2.56 32.12
CA PRO A 185 9.49 1.42 32.79
C PRO A 185 9.15 0.25 31.86
N PHE A 186 8.74 0.53 30.62
CA PHE A 186 8.44 -0.52 29.64
C PHE A 186 9.73 -1.20 29.17
N TYR A 187 10.74 -0.43 28.81
CA TYR A 187 12.02 -0.97 28.35
C TYR A 187 12.73 -1.79 29.44
N GLU A 188 12.66 -1.34 30.70
CA GLU A 188 13.18 -2.09 31.85
C GLU A 188 12.42 -3.42 32.03
N ALA A 189 11.08 -3.41 31.94
CA ALA A 189 10.29 -4.63 31.96
C ALA A 189 10.67 -5.58 30.79
N PHE A 190 10.83 -5.06 29.58
CA PHE A 190 11.29 -5.81 28.41
C PHE A 190 12.67 -6.45 28.61
N ALA A 191 13.65 -5.70 29.14
CA ALA A 191 14.98 -6.21 29.44
C ALA A 191 14.95 -7.30 30.51
N ARG A 192 14.14 -7.11 31.57
CA ARG A 192 13.96 -8.13 32.63
C ARG A 192 13.27 -9.39 32.11
N VAL A 193 12.27 -9.27 31.23
CA VAL A 193 11.63 -10.43 30.58
C VAL A 193 12.64 -11.19 29.70
N ASN A 194 13.50 -10.49 28.95
CA ASN A 194 14.61 -11.12 28.22
C ASN A 194 15.53 -11.91 29.17
N MET A 195 15.98 -11.29 30.25
CA MET A 195 16.82 -11.97 31.25
C MET A 195 16.12 -13.19 31.88
N GLN A 196 14.80 -13.13 32.08
CA GLN A 196 14.03 -14.27 32.57
C GLN A 196 13.85 -15.38 31.51
N ALA A 197 13.79 -15.01 30.23
CA ALA A 197 13.59 -15.93 29.13
C ALA A 197 14.88 -16.69 28.76
N TRP A 198 16.04 -16.04 28.83
CA TRP A 198 17.29 -16.63 28.36
C TRP A 198 18.54 -16.30 29.17
N GLY A 199 18.51 -15.29 30.05
CA GLY A 199 19.68 -14.84 30.80
C GLY A 199 20.15 -15.86 31.84
N ASP A 200 21.46 -16.10 31.88
CA ASP A 200 22.09 -16.86 32.97
C ASP A 200 22.37 -15.96 34.19
N LYS A 201 23.03 -16.51 35.21
CA LYS A 201 23.33 -15.78 36.45
C LYS A 201 24.25 -14.57 36.21
N GLU A 202 25.19 -14.67 35.27
CA GLU A 202 26.10 -13.57 34.95
C GLU A 202 25.36 -12.47 34.17
N ASP A 203 24.52 -12.85 33.20
CA ASP A 203 23.68 -11.93 32.43
C ASP A 203 22.75 -11.11 33.35
N LYS A 204 22.01 -11.81 34.22
CA LYS A 204 21.10 -11.21 35.20
C LYS A 204 21.85 -10.25 36.13
N GLY A 205 22.99 -10.69 36.67
CA GLY A 205 23.80 -9.89 37.58
C GLY A 205 24.42 -8.64 36.95
N LEU A 206 24.68 -8.65 35.63
CA LEU A 206 25.08 -7.44 34.91
C LEU A 206 23.91 -6.48 34.74
N ALA A 207 22.79 -6.96 34.18
CA ALA A 207 21.64 -6.13 33.85
C ALA A 207 21.01 -5.47 35.10
N GLU A 208 20.98 -6.17 36.24
CA GLU A 208 20.47 -5.65 37.51
C GLU A 208 21.17 -4.38 38.00
N LYS A 209 22.41 -4.13 37.57
CA LYS A 209 23.20 -2.94 37.98
C LYS A 209 22.69 -1.63 37.40
N VAL A 210 21.87 -1.68 36.35
CA VAL A 210 21.35 -0.49 35.65
C VAL A 210 19.84 -0.33 35.76
N TYR A 211 19.16 -1.24 36.45
CA TYR A 211 17.73 -1.14 36.70
C TYR A 211 17.38 -0.03 37.70
N GLY A 212 16.19 0.53 37.55
CA GLY A 212 15.68 1.59 38.41
C GLY A 212 15.55 1.14 39.87
N ASN A 213 15.95 2.03 40.79
CA ASN A 213 15.87 1.80 42.23
C ASN A 213 14.67 2.47 42.92
N ASP A 214 13.79 3.15 42.16
CA ASP A 214 12.54 3.70 42.68
C ASP A 214 11.64 2.55 43.19
N PRO A 215 11.33 2.46 44.50
CA PRO A 215 10.65 1.30 45.06
C PRO A 215 9.24 1.06 44.49
N VAL A 216 8.52 2.14 44.14
CA VAL A 216 7.16 2.05 43.63
C VAL A 216 7.17 1.55 42.19
N LYS A 217 8.00 2.16 41.34
CA LYS A 217 8.16 1.73 39.94
C LYS A 217 8.74 0.32 39.85
N LYS A 218 9.73 0.00 40.68
CA LYS A 218 10.34 -1.33 40.76
C LYS A 218 9.29 -2.40 41.08
N GLY A 219 8.43 -2.19 42.08
CA GLY A 219 7.38 -3.14 42.43
C GLY A 219 6.37 -3.37 41.30
N GLN A 220 6.02 -2.31 40.55
CA GLN A 220 5.14 -2.42 39.37
C GLN A 220 5.80 -3.22 38.25
N ILE A 221 7.06 -2.90 37.92
CA ILE A 221 7.84 -3.59 36.88
C ILE A 221 8.00 -5.07 37.24
N GLU A 222 8.37 -5.39 38.48
CA GLU A 222 8.56 -6.76 38.94
C GLU A 222 7.27 -7.58 38.90
N ALA A 223 6.12 -6.97 39.25
CA ALA A 223 4.83 -7.62 39.11
C ALA A 223 4.50 -7.94 37.64
N VAL A 224 4.79 -7.02 36.71
CA VAL A 224 4.60 -7.25 35.27
C VAL A 224 5.49 -8.38 34.76
N VAL A 225 6.79 -8.35 35.10
CA VAL A 225 7.75 -9.37 34.70
C VAL A 225 7.32 -10.74 35.23
N ALA A 226 6.90 -10.82 36.50
CA ALA A 226 6.39 -12.05 37.09
C ALA A 226 5.12 -12.55 36.38
N ASN A 227 4.19 -11.66 36.04
CA ASN A 227 2.97 -12.01 35.32
C ASN A 227 3.26 -12.55 33.90
N VAL A 228 4.17 -11.91 33.17
CA VAL A 228 4.60 -12.38 31.85
C VAL A 228 5.29 -13.74 31.98
N ALA A 229 6.23 -13.88 32.92
CA ALA A 229 6.94 -15.13 33.17
C ALA A 229 5.99 -16.28 33.54
N ASN A 230 5.00 -16.03 34.39
CA ASN A 230 3.98 -17.02 34.76
C ASN A 230 3.08 -17.40 33.58
N THR A 231 2.64 -16.41 32.81
CA THR A 231 1.76 -16.62 31.64
C THR A 231 2.48 -17.44 30.56
N PHE A 232 3.74 -17.11 30.29
CA PHE A 232 4.58 -17.81 29.31
C PHE A 232 5.28 -19.03 29.89
N LYS A 233 5.07 -19.32 31.19
CA LYS A 233 5.68 -20.45 31.93
C LYS A 233 7.22 -20.48 31.78
N LEU A 234 7.84 -19.30 31.83
CA LEU A 234 9.29 -19.14 31.73
C LEU A 234 9.97 -19.72 32.97
N THR A 235 11.11 -20.36 32.75
CA THR A 235 11.95 -21.00 33.77
C THR A 235 13.43 -20.66 33.53
N ASP A 236 14.35 -21.14 34.37
CA ASP A 236 15.78 -21.01 34.06
C ASP A 236 16.27 -21.97 32.94
N ASP A 237 15.41 -22.86 32.44
CA ASP A 237 15.71 -23.72 31.29
C ASP A 237 15.39 -23.02 29.96
N VAL A 238 16.42 -22.43 29.34
CA VAL A 238 16.34 -21.73 28.04
C VAL A 238 15.76 -22.63 26.95
N LYS A 239 16.09 -23.93 26.93
CA LYS A 239 15.60 -24.87 25.91
C LYS A 239 14.10 -25.06 26.03
N ARG A 240 13.59 -25.15 27.25
CA ARG A 240 12.14 -25.19 27.52
C ARG A 240 11.47 -23.89 27.11
N ASN A 241 12.06 -22.75 27.48
CA ASN A 241 11.50 -21.44 27.15
C ASN A 241 11.40 -21.23 25.63
N VAL A 242 12.46 -21.55 24.86
CA VAL A 242 12.45 -21.46 23.39
C VAL A 242 11.36 -22.32 22.77
N ARG A 243 11.09 -23.53 23.28
CA ARG A 243 9.98 -24.37 22.77
C ARG A 243 8.62 -23.71 22.93
N ILE A 244 8.41 -22.99 24.03
CA ILE A 244 7.15 -22.27 24.27
C ILE A 244 7.09 -21.03 23.38
N LEU A 245 8.14 -20.20 23.42
CA LEU A 245 8.23 -18.95 22.68
C LEU A 245 8.22 -19.15 21.16
N SER A 246 8.66 -20.30 20.65
CA SER A 246 8.65 -20.60 19.20
C SER A 246 7.33 -21.21 18.70
N SER A 247 6.28 -21.25 19.53
CA SER A 247 4.96 -21.78 19.16
C SER A 247 4.22 -20.77 18.26
N LYS A 248 4.53 -20.79 16.96
CA LYS A 248 4.08 -19.78 15.98
C LYS A 248 2.57 -19.52 15.99
N ASP A 249 1.76 -20.57 16.11
CA ASP A 249 0.30 -20.46 16.10
C ASP A 249 -0.26 -19.71 17.32
N LYS A 250 0.54 -19.60 18.40
CA LYS A 250 0.19 -18.87 19.62
C LYS A 250 0.75 -17.46 19.66
N TRP A 251 1.56 -17.05 18.68
CA TRP A 251 2.23 -15.75 18.73
C TRP A 251 1.26 -14.57 18.83
N GLY A 252 0.12 -14.61 18.13
CA GLY A 252 -0.90 -13.55 18.27
C GLY A 252 -1.50 -13.46 19.68
N GLU A 253 -1.77 -14.59 20.32
CA GLU A 253 -2.29 -14.64 21.70
C GLU A 253 -1.22 -14.23 22.72
N MET A 254 0.01 -14.67 22.53
CA MET A 254 1.14 -14.33 23.37
C MET A 254 1.47 -12.85 23.28
N ALA A 255 1.53 -12.29 22.07
CA ALA A 255 1.73 -10.87 21.84
C ALA A 255 0.62 -10.04 22.50
N TYR A 256 -0.65 -10.41 22.30
CA TYR A 256 -1.78 -9.78 22.99
C TYR A 256 -1.62 -9.81 24.52
N ALA A 257 -1.28 -10.97 25.09
CA ALA A 257 -1.11 -11.11 26.54
C ALA A 257 0.06 -10.29 27.08
N TYR A 258 1.21 -10.34 26.40
CA TYR A 258 2.40 -9.54 26.72
C TYR A 258 2.07 -8.04 26.72
N THR A 259 1.45 -7.56 25.65
CA THR A 259 1.06 -6.14 25.52
C THR A 259 0.04 -5.74 26.57
N LYS A 260 -0.96 -6.58 26.86
CA LYS A 260 -1.96 -6.29 27.89
C LYS A 260 -1.34 -6.10 29.27
N MET A 261 -0.30 -6.87 29.59
CA MET A 261 0.41 -6.78 30.87
C MET A 261 1.35 -5.58 30.92
N THR A 262 1.98 -5.22 29.80
CA THR A 262 2.99 -4.16 29.75
C THR A 262 2.43 -2.78 29.39
N ALA A 263 1.23 -2.69 28.83
CA ALA A 263 0.68 -1.45 28.27
C ALA A 263 0.61 -0.29 29.27
N HIS A 264 0.36 -0.55 30.56
CA HIS A 264 0.31 0.51 31.57
C HIS A 264 1.69 1.12 31.87
N LEU A 265 2.78 0.41 31.57
CA LEU A 265 4.16 0.91 31.67
C LEU A 265 4.55 1.80 30.47
N LEU A 266 3.79 1.75 29.38
CA LEU A 266 3.98 2.64 28.24
C LEU A 266 3.53 4.06 28.61
N ASP A 267 4.41 5.03 28.38
CA ASP A 267 4.12 6.43 28.68
C ASP A 267 3.12 7.02 27.67
N GLN A 268 2.14 7.81 28.13
CA GLN A 268 1.06 8.33 27.27
C GLN A 268 1.54 9.30 26.17
N ASN A 269 2.72 9.90 26.36
CA ASN A 269 3.29 10.92 25.46
C ASN A 269 4.34 10.39 24.47
N LYS A 270 4.72 9.11 24.53
CA LYS A 270 5.76 8.55 23.65
C LYS A 270 5.27 8.07 22.27
N GLY A 271 4.08 8.52 21.85
CA GLY A 271 3.61 8.39 20.46
C GLY A 271 4.13 9.49 19.51
N GLY A 272 5.01 10.38 19.99
CA GLY A 272 5.65 11.39 19.17
C GLY A 272 7.04 11.73 19.70
N LYS A 273 8.04 11.75 18.78
CA LYS A 273 9.47 12.13 18.90
C LYS A 273 10.32 11.55 20.06
N ASP A 274 9.78 11.35 21.25
CA ASP A 274 10.54 10.92 22.44
C ASP A 274 10.40 9.42 22.73
N GLY A 275 9.41 8.74 22.14
CA GLY A 275 9.33 7.26 22.11
C GLY A 275 10.23 6.62 21.06
N GLU A 276 10.53 7.37 19.99
CA GLU A 276 11.42 6.96 18.89
C GLU A 276 12.90 6.87 19.34
N GLN A 277 13.30 7.49 20.47
CA GLN A 277 14.69 7.49 20.95
C GLN A 277 15.13 6.28 21.78
N MET A 278 14.20 5.40 22.20
CA MET A 278 14.55 4.19 22.98
C MET A 278 14.37 2.88 22.22
N ALA A 279 13.61 2.90 21.13
CA ALA A 279 13.41 1.76 20.23
C ALA A 279 14.49 1.64 19.14
N THR A 280 15.20 2.74 18.86
CA THR A 280 16.21 2.82 17.81
C THR A 280 17.38 3.69 18.26
N SER A 281 18.52 3.50 17.62
CA SER A 281 19.64 4.42 17.75
C SER A 281 19.22 5.85 17.42
N PRO A 282 19.72 6.87 18.15
CA PRO A 282 19.49 8.24 17.76
C PRO A 282 20.04 8.45 16.34
N SER A 283 19.59 9.48 15.64
CA SER A 283 20.18 9.92 14.38
C SER A 283 20.59 11.37 14.58
N ASP A 284 21.75 11.75 14.05
CA ASP A 284 22.33 13.09 14.24
C ASP A 284 21.37 14.21 13.86
N SER A 285 21.33 15.23 14.72
CA SER A 285 20.94 16.58 14.35
C SER A 285 22.15 17.29 13.75
N ASP A 286 22.32 17.23 12.43
CA ASP A 286 23.29 18.08 11.73
C ASP A 286 22.69 19.47 11.41
N GLU A 287 23.48 20.51 11.68
CA GLU A 287 23.19 21.96 11.54
C GLU A 287 22.86 22.45 10.10
N LYS A 288 22.55 21.56 9.17
CA LYS A 288 22.16 21.93 7.80
C LYS A 288 20.92 21.20 7.35
N GLY A 289 19.79 21.46 8.01
CA GLY A 289 18.43 21.59 7.43
C GLY A 289 17.94 20.59 6.38
N ASN A 290 18.58 19.44 6.20
CA ASN A 290 18.29 18.49 5.14
C ASN A 290 18.18 17.11 5.78
N SER A 291 17.02 16.87 6.38
CA SER A 291 16.65 15.59 6.97
C SER A 291 16.55 14.53 5.88
N LYS A 292 17.64 13.82 5.59
CA LYS A 292 17.53 12.45 5.09
C LYS A 292 17.28 11.57 6.31
N SER A 293 15.99 11.46 6.66
CA SER A 293 15.52 10.54 7.68
C SER A 293 15.87 9.10 7.27
N ALA A 294 16.93 8.53 7.86
CA ALA A 294 17.06 7.08 7.99
C ALA A 294 16.14 6.57 9.14
N GLN A 295 14.94 7.15 9.26
CA GLN A 295 13.83 6.60 10.03
C GLN A 295 13.22 5.51 9.16
N GLY A 296 13.84 4.33 9.16
CA GLY A 296 13.27 3.17 8.49
C GLY A 296 12.15 2.62 9.36
N GLU A 297 10.92 2.65 8.86
CA GLU A 297 9.99 1.55 9.14
C GLU A 297 10.75 0.22 9.14
N GLY A 298 10.41 -0.69 10.07
CA GLY A 298 11.00 -2.02 10.05
C GLY A 298 10.78 -2.68 8.69
N GLU A 299 11.69 -3.56 8.31
CA GLU A 299 11.67 -4.13 6.95
C GLU A 299 10.43 -5.00 6.69
N MET A 300 9.79 -5.52 7.74
CA MET A 300 8.47 -6.16 7.61
C MET A 300 7.36 -5.17 7.31
N GLU A 301 7.36 -4.00 7.93
CA GLU A 301 6.41 -2.91 7.64
C GLU A 301 6.60 -2.39 6.21
N LYS A 302 7.85 -2.28 5.73
CA LYS A 302 8.14 -1.99 4.31
C LYS A 302 7.59 -3.07 3.38
N LYS A 303 7.77 -4.36 3.71
CA LYS A 303 7.17 -5.46 2.96
C LYS A 303 5.65 -5.45 2.99
N MET A 304 5.03 -5.04 4.09
CA MET A 304 3.58 -4.89 4.18
C MET A 304 3.04 -3.78 3.27
N ARG A 305 3.87 -2.82 2.85
CA ARG A 305 3.49 -1.85 1.81
C ARG A 305 3.43 -2.44 0.41
N ASP A 306 4.04 -3.61 0.18
CA ASP A 306 3.90 -4.32 -1.09
C ASP A 306 2.46 -4.84 -1.25
N GLU A 307 1.81 -4.44 -2.35
CA GLU A 307 0.43 -4.86 -2.62
C GLU A 307 0.28 -6.38 -2.75
N GLY A 308 1.31 -7.08 -3.24
CA GLY A 308 1.29 -8.53 -3.42
C GLY A 308 1.34 -9.28 -2.10
N GLU A 309 2.23 -8.85 -1.19
CA GLU A 309 2.32 -9.41 0.15
C GLU A 309 1.06 -9.11 0.97
N MET A 310 0.53 -7.89 0.88
CA MET A 310 -0.70 -7.53 1.57
C MET A 310 -1.90 -8.36 1.11
N LYS A 311 -1.98 -8.65 -0.19
CA LYS A 311 -2.99 -9.57 -0.75
C LYS A 311 -2.90 -10.95 -0.12
N LYS A 312 -1.70 -11.52 0.07
CA LYS A 312 -1.53 -12.85 0.67
C LYS A 312 -2.04 -12.89 2.11
N ILE A 313 -1.77 -11.85 2.91
CA ILE A 313 -2.23 -11.76 4.30
C ILE A 313 -3.76 -11.76 4.35
N ILE A 314 -4.39 -10.89 3.54
CA ILE A 314 -5.85 -10.78 3.49
C ILE A 314 -6.48 -12.06 2.95
N GLU A 315 -5.90 -12.67 1.91
CA GLU A 315 -6.34 -13.97 1.40
C GLU A 315 -6.26 -15.09 2.45
N GLY A 316 -5.18 -15.15 3.23
CA GLY A 316 -5.02 -16.12 4.32
C GLY A 316 -6.13 -15.98 5.37
N ARG A 317 -6.39 -14.74 5.80
CA ARG A 317 -7.49 -14.43 6.73
C ARG A 317 -8.87 -14.76 6.14
N MET A 318 -9.09 -14.49 4.86
CA MET A 318 -10.36 -14.76 4.16
C MET A 318 -10.63 -16.25 3.97
N LYS A 319 -9.61 -17.05 3.70
CA LYS A 319 -9.73 -18.51 3.54
C LYS A 319 -10.03 -19.21 4.87
N GLY A 320 -9.96 -18.48 5.98
CA GLY A 320 -10.10 -18.98 7.33
C GLY A 320 -8.99 -19.98 7.59
N ASP A 321 -7.88 -19.53 8.16
CA ASP A 321 -6.86 -20.44 8.70
C ASP A 321 -7.58 -21.54 9.48
N LYS A 322 -7.46 -22.79 9.01
CA LYS A 322 -8.13 -23.98 9.57
C LYS A 322 -7.70 -24.29 11.02
N GLU A 323 -6.91 -23.43 11.65
CA GLU A 323 -6.10 -23.75 12.83
C GLU A 323 -6.33 -22.86 14.07
N SER A 324 -7.19 -21.84 14.03
CA SER A 324 -7.51 -21.02 15.22
C SER A 324 -8.94 -21.25 15.75
N ASN A 325 -9.20 -22.46 16.24
CA ASN A 325 -10.28 -22.70 17.19
C ASN A 325 -9.71 -22.59 18.62
N ALA A 326 -9.73 -21.39 19.19
CA ALA A 326 -9.57 -21.20 20.63
C ALA A 326 -10.66 -20.23 21.14
N GLU A 327 -11.63 -20.84 21.81
CA GLU A 327 -12.52 -20.29 22.85
C GLU A 327 -12.99 -18.83 22.71
N GLY A 328 -14.14 -18.65 22.07
CA GLY A 328 -14.85 -17.37 22.12
C GLY A 328 -15.80 -17.06 20.96
N GLY A 329 -16.42 -18.07 20.34
CA GLY A 329 -17.69 -17.88 19.63
C GLY A 329 -17.77 -16.78 18.56
N LYS A 330 -16.84 -16.72 17.61
CA LYS A 330 -17.11 -16.21 16.25
C LYS A 330 -16.35 -17.10 15.27
N LYS A 331 -17.07 -17.76 14.35
CA LYS A 331 -16.48 -18.40 13.16
C LYS A 331 -15.53 -17.39 12.53
N GLY A 332 -14.31 -17.81 12.16
CA GLY A 332 -13.30 -16.97 11.52
C GLY A 332 -13.86 -16.32 10.26
N GLY A 333 -14.42 -15.12 10.43
CA GLY A 333 -14.96 -14.32 9.35
C GLY A 333 -13.83 -13.57 8.68
N LYS A 334 -14.17 -12.88 7.58
CA LYS A 334 -13.34 -11.95 6.79
C LYS A 334 -12.83 -10.77 7.64
N ALA A 335 -12.11 -11.06 8.72
CA ALA A 335 -11.80 -10.14 9.78
C ALA A 335 -10.55 -9.36 9.42
N ARG A 336 -10.77 -8.12 9.00
CA ARG A 336 -9.74 -7.10 8.80
C ARG A 336 -8.75 -7.10 9.98
N PRO A 337 -7.43 -7.07 9.73
CA PRO A 337 -6.43 -6.85 10.78
C PRO A 337 -6.74 -5.57 11.55
N SER A 338 -6.69 -5.61 12.88
CA SER A 338 -7.12 -4.51 13.71
C SER A 338 -6.30 -3.23 13.50
N TYR A 339 -5.02 -3.37 13.14
CA TYR A 339 -4.09 -2.27 12.88
C TYR A 339 -4.31 -1.59 11.52
N MET A 340 -4.94 -2.28 10.57
CA MET A 340 -5.11 -1.82 9.19
C MET A 340 -6.28 -0.86 9.05
N LYS A 341 -6.18 0.17 8.20
CA LYS A 341 -7.31 1.08 7.94
C LYS A 341 -8.42 0.37 7.14
N SER A 342 -9.68 0.71 7.42
CA SER A 342 -10.85 0.13 6.73
C SER A 342 -10.75 0.25 5.20
N PHE A 343 -10.30 1.40 4.71
CA PHE A 343 -10.10 1.63 3.28
C PHE A 343 -9.08 0.66 2.65
N GLU A 344 -7.90 0.50 3.25
CA GLU A 344 -6.81 -0.35 2.74
C GLU A 344 -7.25 -1.81 2.65
N PHE A 345 -7.95 -2.27 3.67
CA PHE A 345 -8.55 -3.59 3.70
C PHE A 345 -9.58 -3.77 2.58
N LEU A 346 -10.53 -2.85 2.45
CA LEU A 346 -11.60 -2.95 1.46
C LEU A 346 -11.06 -2.87 0.03
N ASP A 347 -10.11 -1.96 -0.26
CA ASP A 347 -9.48 -1.87 -1.58
C ASP A 347 -8.78 -3.19 -1.96
N THR A 348 -8.04 -3.76 -1.01
CA THR A 348 -7.35 -5.04 -1.23
C THR A 348 -8.32 -6.21 -1.36
N TYR A 349 -9.33 -6.27 -0.49
CA TYR A 349 -10.40 -7.27 -0.52
C TYR A 349 -11.09 -7.30 -1.88
N TYR A 350 -11.52 -6.14 -2.39
CA TYR A 350 -12.15 -6.07 -3.72
C TYR A 350 -11.17 -6.34 -4.86
N GLY A 351 -9.89 -5.97 -4.72
CA GLY A 351 -8.84 -6.33 -5.69
C GLY A 351 -8.63 -7.85 -5.84
N ILE A 352 -8.77 -8.60 -4.74
CA ILE A 352 -8.71 -10.06 -4.70
C ILE A 352 -10.01 -10.65 -5.27
N GLU A 353 -11.15 -10.28 -4.69
CA GLU A 353 -12.44 -10.92 -4.96
C GLU A 353 -13.02 -10.60 -6.33
N ALA A 354 -12.72 -9.43 -6.89
CA ALA A 354 -13.25 -9.04 -8.19
C ALA A 354 -12.62 -9.86 -9.32
N SER A 355 -13.49 -10.45 -10.15
CA SER A 355 -13.10 -11.02 -11.44
C SER A 355 -12.91 -9.90 -12.47
N GLN A 356 -12.06 -10.12 -13.47
CA GLN A 356 -11.91 -9.14 -14.54
C GLN A 356 -13.20 -9.02 -15.34
N VAL A 357 -13.69 -7.80 -15.52
CA VAL A 357 -14.85 -7.49 -16.37
C VAL A 357 -14.31 -6.93 -17.67
N VAL A 358 -14.46 -7.69 -18.76
CA VAL A 358 -13.91 -7.31 -20.07
C VAL A 358 -14.69 -6.13 -20.62
N VAL A 359 -13.98 -5.06 -20.98
CA VAL A 359 -14.56 -3.85 -21.57
C VAL A 359 -14.04 -3.61 -22.97
N ARG A 360 -14.96 -3.52 -23.94
CA ARG A 360 -14.68 -3.20 -25.34
C ARG A 360 -15.33 -1.87 -25.70
N ALA A 361 -14.49 -0.84 -25.78
CA ALA A 361 -14.86 0.52 -26.17
C ALA A 361 -13.83 1.07 -27.16
N GLU A 362 -13.79 0.52 -28.36
CA GLU A 362 -12.89 1.01 -29.41
C GLU A 362 -13.51 2.24 -30.11
N ARG A 363 -12.78 3.36 -30.14
CA ARG A 363 -13.11 4.47 -31.05
C ARG A 363 -12.86 4.00 -32.50
N ARG A 364 -13.74 4.39 -33.43
CA ARG A 364 -13.53 4.06 -34.86
C ARG A 364 -12.17 4.59 -35.34
N ARG A 365 -11.52 3.82 -36.22
CA ARG A 365 -10.28 4.24 -36.90
C ARG A 365 -10.53 5.55 -37.63
N ASN A 366 -9.79 6.59 -37.31
CA ASN A 366 -9.71 7.78 -38.15
C ASN A 366 -8.55 7.59 -39.15
N SER A 367 -8.87 7.54 -40.44
CA SER A 367 -7.89 7.79 -41.49
C SER A 367 -7.73 9.30 -41.60
N TYR A 368 -6.48 9.78 -41.67
CA TYR A 368 -6.21 11.16 -42.05
C TYR A 368 -5.96 11.18 -43.56
N ASP A 369 -6.58 12.14 -44.24
CA ASP A 369 -6.23 12.49 -45.61
C ASP A 369 -5.17 13.60 -45.53
N LEU A 370 -3.95 13.33 -46.00
CA LEU A 370 -2.95 14.38 -46.17
C LEU A 370 -3.27 15.17 -47.46
N PRO A 371 -3.16 16.51 -47.45
CA PRO A 371 -3.49 17.31 -48.62
C PRO A 371 -2.51 17.05 -49.78
N VAL A 372 -3.10 16.54 -50.86
CA VAL A 372 -2.93 16.83 -52.29
C VAL A 372 -1.53 17.17 -52.81
N VAL A 373 -0.99 16.32 -53.69
CA VAL A 373 -0.03 16.76 -54.72
C VAL A 373 -0.83 17.18 -55.94
N GLU A 374 -0.70 18.45 -56.36
CA GLU A 374 -1.23 18.96 -57.62
C GLU A 374 -0.38 18.42 -58.79
N TYR A 375 -1.02 17.83 -59.80
CA TYR A 375 -0.34 17.33 -61.00
C TYR A 375 -1.21 17.52 -62.24
N ALA A 376 -0.59 17.35 -63.43
CA ALA A 376 -1.19 17.63 -64.73
C ALA A 376 -1.72 19.08 -64.83
N PHE A 377 -0.84 19.98 -65.27
CA PHE A 377 -1.14 21.40 -65.31
C PHE A 377 -1.58 21.83 -66.71
N GLU A 378 -2.47 22.82 -66.78
CA GLU A 378 -2.90 23.44 -68.04
C GLU A 378 -2.90 24.97 -67.94
N GLU A 379 -2.95 25.63 -69.08
CA GLU A 379 -3.02 27.10 -69.15
C GLU A 379 -4.29 27.62 -68.49
N PHE A 380 -4.17 28.69 -67.72
CA PHE A 380 -5.31 29.40 -67.18
C PHE A 380 -6.13 29.97 -68.34
N ASP A 381 -7.38 29.55 -68.38
CA ASP A 381 -8.42 30.01 -69.29
C ASP A 381 -9.55 30.63 -68.45
N PRO A 382 -9.82 31.94 -68.59
CA PRO A 382 -10.84 32.64 -67.79
C PRO A 382 -12.28 32.15 -68.06
N ASP A 383 -12.53 31.46 -69.18
CA ASP A 383 -13.85 30.90 -69.49
C ASP A 383 -14.14 29.61 -68.72
N THR A 384 -13.09 28.88 -68.31
CA THR A 384 -13.22 27.58 -67.62
C THR A 384 -12.65 27.54 -66.21
N HIS A 385 -11.82 28.52 -65.83
CA HIS A 385 -11.12 28.54 -64.55
C HIS A 385 -11.42 29.80 -63.73
N THR A 386 -11.36 29.66 -62.41
CA THR A 386 -11.53 30.78 -61.47
C THR A 386 -10.18 31.35 -61.03
N PRO A 387 -10.06 32.67 -60.77
CA PRO A 387 -8.78 33.31 -60.45
C PRO A 387 -8.04 32.74 -59.23
N ASP A 388 -8.75 32.11 -58.28
CA ASP A 388 -8.17 31.44 -57.11
C ASP A 388 -7.44 30.14 -57.43
N GLN A 389 -7.66 29.58 -58.63
CA GLN A 389 -6.95 28.39 -59.12
C GLN A 389 -5.58 28.73 -59.74
N ILE A 390 -5.28 30.02 -59.95
CA ILE A 390 -4.02 30.46 -60.58
C ILE A 390 -2.83 30.09 -59.71
N ASN A 391 -1.94 29.24 -60.23
CA ASN A 391 -0.68 28.98 -59.57
C ASN A 391 0.37 30.00 -60.01
N PHE A 392 0.50 31.10 -59.25
CA PHE A 392 1.45 32.18 -59.52
C PHE A 392 2.93 31.76 -59.54
N ARG A 393 3.27 30.54 -59.10
CA ARG A 393 4.64 30.00 -59.19
C ARG A 393 4.91 29.33 -60.53
N ARG A 394 3.89 29.03 -61.32
CA ARG A 394 3.97 28.32 -62.61
C ARG A 394 3.56 29.25 -63.75
N MET A 395 4.48 30.15 -64.07
CA MET A 395 4.33 31.11 -65.16
C MET A 395 4.94 30.54 -66.43
N ILE A 396 4.22 30.61 -67.54
CA ILE A 396 4.62 30.10 -68.84
C ILE A 396 4.43 31.15 -69.94
N VAL A 397 5.12 30.95 -71.06
CA VAL A 397 4.95 31.80 -72.25
C VAL A 397 3.90 31.13 -73.14
N SER A 398 2.79 31.82 -73.40
CA SER A 398 1.71 31.34 -74.24
C SER A 398 1.33 32.40 -75.27
N GLY A 399 1.18 31.96 -76.52
CA GLY A 399 0.86 32.84 -77.66
C GLY A 399 -0.56 33.39 -77.64
N GLU A 400 -1.45 32.85 -76.81
CA GLU A 400 -2.84 33.31 -76.64
C GLU A 400 -3.13 33.54 -75.15
N SER A 401 -2.36 34.45 -74.53
CA SER A 401 -2.51 34.70 -73.09
C SER A 401 -3.65 35.67 -72.78
N PRO A 402 -4.54 35.34 -71.81
CA PRO A 402 -5.56 36.27 -71.32
C PRO A 402 -4.96 37.47 -70.55
N PHE A 403 -3.65 37.45 -70.24
CA PHE A 403 -2.96 38.52 -69.53
C PHE A 403 -2.11 39.41 -70.46
N GLU A 404 -2.11 39.18 -71.78
CA GLU A 404 -1.23 39.89 -72.70
C GLU A 404 -1.55 41.39 -72.79
N GLU A 405 -2.84 41.77 -72.86
CA GLU A 405 -3.26 43.18 -72.86
C GLU A 405 -2.84 43.93 -71.58
N LEU A 406 -2.81 43.24 -70.44
CA LEU A 406 -2.46 43.81 -69.13
C LEU A 406 -0.96 43.92 -68.91
N THR A 407 -0.19 42.94 -69.38
CA THR A 407 1.24 42.82 -69.06
C THR A 407 2.15 43.26 -70.21
N GLY A 408 1.60 43.45 -71.41
CA GLY A 408 2.35 43.72 -72.64
C GLY A 408 3.26 42.56 -73.05
N LYS A 409 3.03 41.35 -72.52
CA LYS A 409 3.85 40.16 -72.75
C LYS A 409 2.96 38.92 -72.89
N PRO A 410 3.35 37.92 -73.71
CA PRO A 410 2.59 36.68 -73.91
C PRO A 410 2.82 35.70 -72.74
N ILE A 411 2.37 36.07 -71.54
CA ILE A 411 2.61 35.32 -70.29
C ILE A 411 1.29 34.78 -69.76
N ASN A 412 1.18 33.48 -69.51
CA ASN A 412 0.05 32.85 -68.83
C ASN A 412 0.51 32.13 -67.54
N PHE A 413 -0.43 31.73 -66.69
CA PHE A 413 -0.18 30.92 -65.50
C PHE A 413 -0.83 29.56 -65.66
N GLU A 414 -0.25 28.55 -65.02
CA GLU A 414 -0.83 27.22 -65.01
C GLU A 414 -1.81 27.00 -63.85
N VAL A 415 -2.82 26.17 -64.08
CA VAL A 415 -3.76 25.64 -63.08
C VAL A 415 -3.65 24.11 -63.03
N ALA A 416 -3.91 23.51 -61.87
CA ALA A 416 -3.85 22.06 -61.70
C ALA A 416 -5.15 21.38 -62.17
N ARG A 417 -5.06 20.36 -63.04
CA ARG A 417 -6.23 19.57 -63.46
C ARG A 417 -6.69 18.57 -62.42
N GLU A 418 -5.75 17.96 -61.69
CA GLU A 418 -6.06 16.86 -60.78
C GLU A 418 -5.35 16.98 -59.44
N ASN A 419 -6.06 16.52 -58.40
CA ASN A 419 -5.62 16.51 -57.02
C ASN A 419 -5.49 15.05 -56.55
N PHE A 420 -4.28 14.59 -56.20
CA PHE A 420 -4.08 13.25 -55.63
C PHE A 420 -4.04 13.28 -54.11
N SER A 421 -5.06 12.71 -53.46
CA SER A 421 -5.10 12.56 -51.99
C SER A 421 -4.63 11.16 -51.56
N LEU A 422 -3.77 11.10 -50.54
CA LEU A 422 -3.28 9.84 -49.98
C LEU A 422 -3.93 9.58 -48.63
N GLN A 423 -4.70 8.48 -48.54
CA GLN A 423 -5.30 8.04 -47.29
C GLN A 423 -4.28 7.27 -46.45
N ILE A 424 -3.97 7.75 -45.24
CA ILE A 424 -3.11 7.01 -44.31
C ILE A 424 -3.98 6.34 -43.24
N PRO A 425 -4.10 5.00 -43.25
CA PRO A 425 -4.76 4.29 -42.16
C PRO A 425 -3.88 4.34 -40.91
N THR A 426 -4.38 4.96 -39.83
CA THR A 426 -3.66 5.01 -38.56
C THR A 426 -4.08 3.88 -37.61
N LYS A 427 -3.15 3.40 -36.78
CA LYS A 427 -3.45 2.47 -35.68
C LYS A 427 -3.87 3.25 -34.44
N LEU A 428 -4.88 2.74 -33.73
CA LEU A 428 -5.32 3.23 -32.43
C LEU A 428 -4.18 3.05 -31.41
N GLY A 429 -3.70 4.15 -30.83
CA GLY A 429 -2.82 4.11 -29.66
C GLY A 429 -3.64 3.99 -28.37
N PRO A 430 -3.05 3.61 -27.21
CA PRO A 430 -3.77 3.52 -25.93
C PRO A 430 -4.54 4.79 -25.53
N ARG A 431 -4.06 5.98 -25.94
CA ARG A 431 -4.76 7.28 -25.79
C ARG A 431 -6.06 7.43 -26.60
N SER A 432 -6.41 6.45 -27.42
CA SER A 432 -7.67 6.45 -28.19
C SER A 432 -8.82 5.73 -27.48
N TYR A 433 -8.55 5.09 -26.33
CA TYR A 433 -9.60 4.57 -25.47
C TYR A 433 -10.36 5.74 -24.82
N PRO A 434 -11.70 5.72 -24.76
CA PRO A 434 -12.46 6.81 -24.14
C PRO A 434 -12.22 6.87 -22.62
N ASP A 435 -12.26 8.07 -22.06
CA ASP A 435 -12.24 8.27 -20.60
C ASP A 435 -13.42 7.55 -19.94
N LEU A 436 -13.26 7.15 -18.67
CA LEU A 436 -14.24 6.32 -17.98
C LEU A 436 -14.94 7.07 -16.85
N CYS A 437 -16.27 7.08 -16.85
CA CYS A 437 -17.08 7.54 -15.74
C CYS A 437 -17.93 6.40 -15.19
N PHE A 438 -17.84 6.14 -13.89
CA PHE A 438 -18.80 5.29 -13.19
C PHE A 438 -19.94 6.14 -12.64
N ILE A 439 -21.17 5.65 -12.76
CA ILE A 439 -22.34 6.22 -12.07
C ILE A 439 -22.90 5.13 -11.16
N VAL A 440 -22.86 5.33 -9.85
CA VAL A 440 -23.12 4.27 -8.87
C VAL A 440 -24.26 4.66 -7.96
N ASP A 441 -25.23 3.77 -7.89
CA ASP A 441 -26.32 3.85 -6.94
C ASP A 441 -25.84 3.50 -5.53
N THR A 442 -26.06 4.41 -4.60
CA THR A 442 -25.75 4.28 -3.17
C THR A 442 -27.01 4.45 -2.32
N SER A 443 -28.19 4.15 -2.86
CA SER A 443 -29.46 4.22 -2.15
C SER A 443 -29.65 3.12 -1.11
N GLY A 444 -30.67 3.28 -0.26
CA GLY A 444 -31.01 2.29 0.76
C GLY A 444 -31.34 0.89 0.20
N SER A 445 -31.90 0.79 -1.00
CA SER A 445 -32.21 -0.50 -1.64
C SER A 445 -30.94 -1.27 -2.04
N MET A 446 -29.88 -0.56 -2.43
CA MET A 446 -28.57 -1.15 -2.73
C MET A 446 -27.91 -1.83 -1.53
N LYS A 447 -28.25 -1.39 -0.32
CA LYS A 447 -27.77 -1.97 0.95
C LYS A 447 -28.53 -3.25 1.34
N MET A 448 -29.70 -3.52 0.77
CA MET A 448 -30.52 -4.66 1.13
C MET A 448 -29.85 -5.98 0.71
N GLY A 449 -29.74 -6.91 1.65
CA GLY A 449 -29.09 -8.20 1.45
C GLY A 449 -28.70 -8.83 2.78
N GLY A 450 -28.66 -10.17 2.81
CA GLY A 450 -28.09 -10.90 3.95
C GLY A 450 -26.56 -10.90 3.90
N GLY A 451 -25.93 -11.59 4.85
CA GLY A 451 -24.49 -11.86 4.80
C GLY A 451 -23.67 -11.17 5.90
N GLU A 452 -22.35 -11.25 5.76
CA GLU A 452 -21.40 -10.67 6.71
C GLU A 452 -21.16 -9.19 6.39
N VAL A 453 -21.17 -8.34 7.42
CA VAL A 453 -20.86 -6.92 7.27
C VAL A 453 -19.39 -6.74 6.92
N LEU A 454 -19.11 -6.13 5.76
CA LEU A 454 -17.74 -5.95 5.26
C LEU A 454 -17.03 -4.73 5.85
N ASN A 455 -17.80 -3.72 6.30
CA ASN A 455 -17.27 -2.46 6.84
C ASN A 455 -17.83 -2.16 8.26
N PRO A 456 -17.57 -3.01 9.26
CA PRO A 456 -18.23 -2.93 10.57
C PRO A 456 -17.93 -1.65 11.37
N GLU A 457 -16.86 -0.93 11.05
CA GLU A 457 -16.51 0.34 11.72
C GLU A 457 -17.26 1.55 11.20
N ALA A 458 -17.89 1.46 10.02
CA ALA A 458 -18.72 2.54 9.53
C ALA A 458 -19.95 2.75 10.44
N ASP A 459 -20.53 3.95 10.40
CA ASP A 459 -21.83 4.22 11.00
C ASP A 459 -22.83 3.14 10.56
N GLU A 460 -23.72 2.69 11.45
CA GLU A 460 -24.69 1.62 11.15
C GLU A 460 -25.49 1.86 9.88
N ARG A 461 -25.78 3.13 9.59
CA ARG A 461 -26.48 3.57 8.37
C ARG A 461 -25.63 3.36 7.11
N LYS A 462 -24.30 3.44 7.20
CA LYS A 462 -23.33 3.29 6.10
C LYS A 462 -22.73 1.88 5.96
N ARG A 463 -23.13 0.93 6.79
CA ARG A 463 -22.67 -0.47 6.71
C ARG A 463 -23.30 -1.21 5.52
N TRP A 464 -22.57 -2.12 4.88
CA TRP A 464 -23.08 -3.03 3.84
C TRP A 464 -22.53 -4.45 4.04
N THR A 465 -23.20 -5.44 3.44
CA THR A 465 -22.83 -6.87 3.55
C THR A 465 -22.27 -7.43 2.26
N ASP A 466 -21.67 -8.61 2.31
CA ASP A 466 -21.22 -9.37 1.13
C ASP A 466 -22.35 -10.01 0.30
N GLY A 467 -23.61 -9.86 0.71
CA GLY A 467 -24.78 -10.33 -0.03
C GLY A 467 -25.70 -9.22 -0.54
N CYS A 468 -25.29 -7.95 -0.48
CA CYS A 468 -26.09 -6.83 -0.95
C CYS A 468 -25.72 -6.40 -2.38
N ASN A 469 -26.63 -5.68 -3.06
CA ASN A 469 -26.41 -5.20 -4.43
C ASN A 469 -25.21 -4.24 -4.52
N TYR A 470 -24.97 -3.42 -3.49
CA TYR A 470 -23.83 -2.53 -3.44
C TYR A 470 -22.49 -3.27 -3.48
N HIS A 471 -22.41 -4.44 -2.84
CA HIS A 471 -21.22 -5.29 -2.91
C HIS A 471 -20.94 -5.76 -4.34
N TYR A 472 -21.97 -6.16 -5.08
CA TYR A 472 -21.82 -6.53 -6.49
C TYR A 472 -21.46 -5.35 -7.39
N ALA A 473 -21.97 -4.14 -7.09
CA ALA A 473 -21.55 -2.92 -7.77
C ALA A 473 -20.04 -2.67 -7.61
N LEU A 474 -19.53 -2.79 -6.37
CA LEU A 474 -18.10 -2.64 -6.08
C LEU A 474 -17.25 -3.72 -6.76
N LEU A 475 -17.70 -4.97 -6.79
CA LEU A 475 -17.01 -6.03 -7.54
C LEU A 475 -16.95 -5.71 -9.04
N GLY A 476 -18.01 -5.17 -9.64
CA GLY A 476 -18.02 -4.74 -11.03
C GLY A 476 -17.04 -3.59 -11.30
N ILE A 477 -17.00 -2.58 -10.43
CA ILE A 477 -16.08 -1.44 -10.54
C ILE A 477 -14.62 -1.91 -10.48
N TRP A 478 -14.25 -2.69 -9.46
CA TRP A 478 -12.90 -3.23 -9.32
C TRP A 478 -12.56 -4.20 -10.45
N GLY A 479 -13.52 -4.97 -10.95
CA GLY A 479 -13.34 -5.86 -12.09
C GLY A 479 -12.99 -5.14 -13.38
N VAL A 480 -13.65 -4.01 -13.67
CA VAL A 480 -13.33 -3.15 -14.82
C VAL A 480 -11.95 -2.51 -14.65
N MET A 481 -11.65 -1.98 -13.46
CA MET A 481 -10.31 -1.42 -13.18
C MET A 481 -9.21 -2.47 -13.39
N LYS A 482 -9.41 -3.69 -12.87
CA LYS A 482 -8.47 -4.81 -12.98
C LYS A 482 -8.24 -5.24 -14.43
N TYR A 483 -9.27 -5.21 -15.27
CA TYR A 483 -9.13 -5.48 -16.71
C TYR A 483 -8.32 -4.37 -17.41
N LEU A 484 -8.70 -3.10 -17.22
CA LEU A 484 -8.03 -1.97 -17.88
C LEU A 484 -6.57 -1.79 -17.42
N GLN A 485 -6.27 -2.16 -16.18
CA GLN A 485 -4.90 -2.23 -15.68
C GLN A 485 -4.12 -3.37 -16.33
N GLY A 486 -4.72 -4.56 -16.48
CA GLY A 486 -4.12 -5.71 -17.15
C GLY A 486 -3.79 -5.44 -18.62
N GLU A 487 -4.66 -4.71 -19.32
CA GLU A 487 -4.46 -4.29 -20.72
C GLU A 487 -3.56 -3.05 -20.86
N SER A 488 -2.99 -2.55 -19.76
CA SER A 488 -2.15 -1.33 -19.74
C SER A 488 -2.85 -0.07 -20.30
N ILE A 489 -4.18 -0.03 -20.28
CA ILE A 489 -4.98 1.13 -20.73
C ILE A 489 -5.13 2.15 -19.61
N ALA A 490 -5.26 1.66 -18.36
CA ALA A 490 -5.61 2.47 -17.20
C ALA A 490 -4.78 3.76 -16.98
N PRO A 491 -3.45 3.76 -17.21
CA PRO A 491 -2.62 4.97 -17.06
C PRO A 491 -2.89 6.08 -18.08
N TYR A 492 -3.58 5.78 -19.19
CA TYR A 492 -3.74 6.67 -20.34
C TYR A 492 -5.12 7.33 -20.46
N ILE A 493 -6.03 7.03 -19.52
CA ILE A 493 -7.38 7.58 -19.50
C ILE A 493 -7.65 8.31 -18.19
N ASP A 494 -8.57 9.26 -18.23
CA ASP A 494 -9.12 9.87 -17.03
C ASP A 494 -10.32 9.08 -16.50
N TRP A 495 -10.53 9.19 -15.19
CA TRP A 495 -11.52 8.45 -14.43
C TRP A 495 -12.42 9.39 -13.62
N ASN A 496 -13.72 9.14 -13.60
CA ASN A 496 -14.67 9.82 -12.72
C ASN A 496 -15.60 8.82 -12.05
N MET A 497 -16.13 9.18 -10.89
CA MET A 497 -17.09 8.40 -10.13
C MET A 497 -18.17 9.33 -9.60
N ILE A 498 -19.41 9.07 -10.01
CA ILE A 498 -20.59 9.81 -9.60
C ILE A 498 -21.44 8.88 -8.76
N ASN A 499 -21.60 9.18 -7.47
CA ASN A 499 -22.42 8.42 -6.56
C ASN A 499 -23.76 9.15 -6.40
N PHE A 500 -24.89 8.47 -6.56
CA PHE A 500 -26.21 9.04 -6.29
C PHE A 500 -26.93 8.27 -5.18
N GLY A 501 -27.77 8.98 -4.42
CA GLY A 501 -28.39 8.50 -3.18
C GLY A 501 -29.29 9.61 -2.64
N ASP A 502 -29.03 10.11 -1.43
CA ASP A 502 -29.67 11.34 -0.93
C ASP A 502 -29.30 12.56 -1.79
N SER A 503 -28.09 12.56 -2.32
CA SER A 503 -27.56 13.58 -3.22
C SER A 503 -26.70 12.94 -4.31
N THR A 504 -26.43 13.68 -5.39
CA THR A 504 -25.50 13.24 -6.45
C THR A 504 -24.14 13.89 -6.25
N LEU A 505 -23.11 13.08 -5.99
CA LEU A 505 -21.76 13.52 -5.64
C LEU A 505 -20.74 12.95 -6.62
N ALA A 506 -19.97 13.81 -7.28
CA ALA A 506 -18.90 13.43 -8.18
C ALA A 506 -17.52 13.54 -7.52
N SER A 507 -16.63 12.59 -7.79
CA SER A 507 -15.21 12.69 -7.42
C SER A 507 -14.48 13.78 -8.21
N GLY A 508 -15.06 14.18 -9.35
CA GLY A 508 -14.37 14.90 -10.41
C GLY A 508 -13.47 13.96 -11.22
N TRP A 509 -13.04 14.42 -12.38
CA TRP A 509 -12.12 13.68 -13.24
C TRP A 509 -10.71 13.63 -12.65
N LYS A 510 -10.15 12.43 -12.58
CA LYS A 510 -8.84 12.10 -12.00
C LYS A 510 -8.03 11.29 -13.00
N ASN A 511 -6.75 11.59 -13.11
CA ASN A 511 -5.81 10.70 -13.78
C ASN A 511 -5.51 9.47 -12.92
N TYR A 512 -4.85 8.47 -13.51
CA TYR A 512 -4.53 7.22 -12.81
C TYR A 512 -3.66 7.39 -11.56
N GLY A 513 -2.79 8.42 -11.52
CA GLY A 513 -2.00 8.74 -10.32
C GLY A 513 -2.84 9.11 -9.09
N LYS A 514 -4.10 9.50 -9.29
CA LYS A 514 -5.07 9.85 -8.23
C LYS A 514 -6.21 8.84 -8.11
N ILE A 515 -6.06 7.62 -8.64
CA ILE A 515 -7.12 6.59 -8.63
C ILE A 515 -7.58 6.22 -7.20
N GLN A 516 -6.71 6.38 -6.20
CA GLN A 516 -7.04 6.13 -4.80
C GLN A 516 -8.11 7.08 -4.27
N GLU A 517 -8.16 8.33 -4.74
CA GLU A 517 -9.25 9.28 -4.38
C GLU A 517 -10.59 8.77 -4.90
N LEU A 518 -10.61 8.21 -6.12
CA LEU A 518 -11.81 7.65 -6.74
C LEU A 518 -12.29 6.39 -6.01
N LYS A 519 -11.37 5.50 -5.64
CA LYS A 519 -11.68 4.31 -4.82
C LYS A 519 -12.22 4.70 -3.44
N ARG A 520 -11.68 5.73 -2.80
CA ARG A 520 -12.20 6.26 -1.51
C ARG A 520 -13.63 6.77 -1.67
N HIS A 521 -13.93 7.44 -2.79
CA HIS A 521 -15.28 7.89 -3.12
C HIS A 521 -16.23 6.71 -3.29
N ALA A 522 -15.82 5.66 -4.01
CA ALA A 522 -16.61 4.43 -4.16
C ALA A 522 -16.83 3.68 -2.83
N LEU A 523 -15.90 3.75 -1.88
CA LEU A 523 -16.05 3.09 -0.56
C LEU A 523 -16.76 3.97 0.48
N SER A 524 -17.35 5.09 0.06
CA SER A 524 -18.06 6.04 0.94
C SER A 524 -19.54 6.23 0.53
N PRO A 525 -20.38 5.18 0.61
CA PRO A 525 -21.79 5.26 0.23
C PRO A 525 -22.61 6.17 1.16
N GLN A 526 -23.72 6.69 0.64
CA GLN A 526 -24.67 7.52 1.38
C GLN A 526 -25.72 6.67 2.13
N PHE A 527 -26.34 5.71 1.43
CA PHE A 527 -27.43 4.83 1.90
C PHE A 527 -28.61 5.59 2.52
N GLY A 528 -29.32 6.32 1.66
CA GLY A 528 -30.55 7.06 1.97
C GLY A 528 -31.57 6.96 0.84
N GLY A 529 -32.07 8.10 0.37
CA GLY A 529 -32.94 8.21 -0.81
C GLY A 529 -32.25 7.81 -2.12
N THR A 530 -32.98 7.97 -3.23
CA THR A 530 -32.47 7.66 -4.56
C THR A 530 -32.80 8.81 -5.52
N VAL A 531 -32.04 9.88 -5.42
CA VAL A 531 -32.21 11.12 -6.19
C VAL A 531 -31.00 11.32 -7.09
N ILE A 532 -31.26 11.42 -8.39
CA ILE A 532 -30.25 11.75 -9.40
C ILE A 532 -30.39 13.22 -9.82
N ASP A 533 -29.31 13.99 -9.69
CA ASP A 533 -29.26 15.39 -10.09
C ASP A 533 -28.62 15.53 -11.47
N SER A 534 -29.47 15.75 -12.48
CA SER A 534 -29.04 15.96 -13.86
C SER A 534 -28.10 17.16 -14.05
N SER A 535 -28.11 18.16 -13.15
CA SER A 535 -27.19 19.29 -13.24
C SER A 535 -25.75 18.91 -12.91
N VAL A 536 -25.55 17.96 -12.00
CA VAL A 536 -24.23 17.38 -11.68
C VAL A 536 -23.74 16.54 -12.86
N LEU A 537 -24.63 15.76 -13.49
CA LEU A 537 -24.29 15.03 -14.71
C LEU A 537 -23.88 15.98 -15.84
N GLU A 538 -24.66 17.03 -16.09
CA GLU A 538 -24.34 18.04 -17.11
C GLU A 538 -22.99 18.73 -16.84
N LYS A 539 -22.70 19.06 -15.56
CA LYS A 539 -21.43 19.66 -15.17
C LYS A 539 -20.23 18.75 -15.45
N GLU A 540 -20.35 17.46 -15.13
CA GLU A 540 -19.23 16.51 -15.20
C GLU A 540 -19.06 15.88 -16.59
N LEU A 541 -20.15 15.72 -17.34
CA LEU A 541 -20.19 15.00 -18.62
C LEU A 541 -20.57 15.89 -19.81
N GLY A 542 -21.43 16.90 -19.63
CA GLY A 542 -22.07 17.63 -20.73
C GLY A 542 -21.14 18.40 -21.69
N LYS A 543 -19.92 18.75 -21.25
CA LYS A 543 -18.91 19.43 -22.09
C LYS A 543 -17.70 18.56 -22.44
N ARG A 544 -17.74 17.27 -22.10
CA ARG A 544 -16.62 16.36 -22.30
C ARG A 544 -16.73 15.66 -23.65
N ASP A 545 -15.58 15.31 -24.21
CA ASP A 545 -15.51 14.37 -25.32
C ASP A 545 -16.27 13.07 -24.99
N PRO A 546 -16.73 12.30 -25.99
CA PRO A 546 -17.38 11.02 -25.76
C PRO A 546 -16.56 10.08 -24.87
N SER A 547 -17.04 9.92 -23.64
CA SER A 547 -16.53 9.01 -22.62
C SER A 547 -17.32 7.70 -22.59
N LEU A 548 -16.73 6.67 -21.98
CA LEU A 548 -17.44 5.48 -21.56
C LEU A 548 -18.07 5.75 -20.18
N VAL A 549 -19.38 5.53 -20.07
CA VAL A 549 -20.15 5.64 -18.85
C VAL A 549 -20.67 4.26 -18.47
N ILE A 550 -20.29 3.78 -17.29
CA ILE A 550 -20.81 2.54 -16.71
C ILE A 550 -21.68 2.89 -15.52
N ALA A 551 -22.98 2.72 -15.66
CA ALA A 551 -23.95 2.98 -14.61
C ALA A 551 -24.34 1.69 -13.91
N LEU A 552 -24.26 1.64 -12.57
CA LEU A 552 -24.59 0.48 -11.73
C LEU A 552 -25.71 0.85 -10.76
N SER A 553 -26.88 0.23 -10.89
CA SER A 553 -28.06 0.53 -10.07
C SER A 553 -29.07 -0.63 -10.11
N ASP A 554 -29.90 -0.77 -9.08
CA ASP A 554 -31.08 -1.63 -9.12
C ASP A 554 -32.27 -1.00 -9.87
N GLY A 555 -32.18 0.30 -10.16
CA GLY A 555 -33.09 1.07 -10.99
C GLY A 555 -34.23 1.74 -10.24
N ASP A 556 -34.20 1.81 -8.91
CA ASP A 556 -35.22 2.48 -8.11
C ASP A 556 -34.89 3.97 -7.88
N ILE A 557 -35.04 4.80 -8.92
CA ILE A 557 -34.75 6.26 -8.86
C ILE A 557 -36.04 7.04 -8.58
N GLN A 558 -36.13 7.65 -7.39
CA GLN A 558 -37.35 8.33 -6.90
C GLN A 558 -37.76 9.52 -7.76
N ASN A 559 -36.80 10.29 -8.26
CA ASN A 559 -37.07 11.46 -9.10
C ASN A 559 -36.93 11.18 -10.61
N TRP A 560 -37.02 9.92 -11.05
CA TRP A 560 -36.80 9.57 -12.46
C TRP A 560 -37.73 10.32 -13.41
N SER A 561 -39.01 10.50 -13.05
CA SER A 561 -39.98 11.19 -13.90
C SER A 561 -39.56 12.62 -14.28
N THR A 562 -38.81 13.31 -13.42
CA THR A 562 -38.33 14.67 -13.67
C THR A 562 -36.88 14.69 -14.16
N ALA A 563 -36.04 13.75 -13.72
CA ALA A 563 -34.63 13.70 -14.11
C ALA A 563 -34.36 12.97 -15.44
N LYS A 564 -35.33 12.19 -15.94
CA LYS A 564 -35.18 11.34 -17.13
C LYS A 564 -34.67 12.08 -18.36
N GLU A 565 -35.30 13.20 -18.73
CA GLU A 565 -34.95 13.91 -19.96
C GLU A 565 -33.59 14.60 -19.85
N GLY A 566 -33.29 15.20 -18.70
CA GLY A 566 -31.96 15.79 -18.43
C GLY A 566 -30.86 14.73 -18.47
N THR A 567 -31.11 13.57 -17.84
CA THR A 567 -30.17 12.44 -17.82
C THR A 567 -29.96 11.88 -19.23
N ARG A 568 -31.04 11.69 -19.99
CA ARG A 568 -30.98 11.24 -21.39
C ARG A 568 -30.11 12.16 -22.23
N LYS A 569 -30.35 13.47 -22.16
CA LYS A 569 -29.62 14.47 -22.96
C LYS A 569 -28.11 14.41 -22.72
N VAL A 570 -27.68 14.25 -21.47
CA VAL A 570 -26.27 14.10 -21.12
C VAL A 570 -25.71 12.78 -21.65
N LEU A 571 -26.44 11.67 -21.43
CA LEU A 571 -25.96 10.32 -21.76
C LEU A 571 -25.93 10.01 -23.26
N GLU A 572 -26.75 10.65 -24.10
CA GLU A 572 -26.74 10.47 -25.57
C GLU A 572 -25.39 10.85 -26.23
N GLY A 573 -24.59 11.70 -25.57
CA GLY A 573 -23.25 12.10 -26.00
C GLY A 573 -22.13 11.12 -25.66
N HIS A 574 -22.45 9.99 -25.02
CA HIS A 574 -21.47 9.07 -24.45
C HIS A 574 -21.75 7.60 -24.79
N TYR A 575 -20.74 6.75 -24.63
CA TYR A 575 -20.92 5.29 -24.73
C TYR A 575 -21.42 4.79 -23.38
N VAL A 576 -22.63 4.25 -23.29
CA VAL A 576 -23.25 3.94 -21.99
C VAL A 576 -23.53 2.46 -21.83
N SER A 577 -23.11 1.89 -20.71
CA SER A 577 -23.51 0.56 -20.26
C SER A 577 -24.22 0.67 -18.91
N PHE A 578 -25.47 0.22 -18.84
CA PHE A 578 -26.24 0.12 -17.61
C PHE A 578 -26.18 -1.32 -17.08
N ILE A 579 -25.49 -1.51 -15.96
CA ILE A 579 -25.45 -2.76 -15.21
C ILE A 579 -26.57 -2.69 -14.17
N GLN A 580 -27.66 -3.37 -14.47
CA GLN A 580 -28.83 -3.47 -13.65
C GLN A 580 -28.65 -4.58 -12.60
N LEU A 581 -28.70 -4.20 -11.33
CA LEU A 581 -28.54 -5.12 -10.21
C LEU A 581 -29.91 -5.66 -9.78
N GLY A 582 -30.11 -6.97 -9.87
CA GLY A 582 -31.38 -7.63 -9.55
C GLY A 582 -32.32 -7.78 -10.75
N GLY A 583 -33.57 -7.32 -10.59
CA GLY A 583 -34.65 -7.48 -11.58
C GLY A 583 -34.70 -6.36 -12.61
N ASN A 584 -35.53 -6.51 -13.65
CA ASN A 584 -35.78 -5.45 -14.63
C ASN A 584 -36.48 -4.25 -13.95
N SER A 585 -36.20 -3.04 -14.44
CA SER A 585 -36.79 -1.79 -13.92
C SER A 585 -37.16 -0.84 -15.07
N PRO A 586 -38.04 0.14 -14.82
CA PRO A 586 -38.37 1.18 -15.79
C PRO A 586 -37.16 1.95 -16.29
N VAL A 587 -36.18 2.22 -15.43
CA VAL A 587 -34.91 2.89 -15.81
C VAL A 587 -34.13 2.02 -16.79
N GLY A 588 -34.04 0.71 -16.53
CA GLY A 588 -33.37 -0.23 -17.43
C GLY A 588 -34.04 -0.32 -18.80
N ASP A 589 -35.38 -0.29 -18.84
CA ASP A 589 -36.13 -0.32 -20.11
C ASP A 589 -36.00 1.00 -20.88
N ASP A 590 -35.95 2.14 -20.18
CA ASP A 590 -35.65 3.43 -20.78
C ASP A 590 -34.24 3.46 -21.38
N MET A 591 -33.21 3.00 -20.66
CA MET A 591 -31.84 2.90 -21.15
C MET A 591 -31.73 2.02 -22.41
N LYS A 592 -32.46 0.89 -22.46
CA LYS A 592 -32.56 0.06 -23.68
C LYS A 592 -33.22 0.83 -24.81
N SER A 593 -34.30 1.55 -24.54
CA SER A 593 -35.03 2.34 -25.55
C SER A 593 -34.16 3.45 -26.16
N TRP A 594 -33.18 3.96 -25.40
CA TRP A 594 -32.20 4.94 -25.86
C TRP A 594 -31.04 4.32 -26.66
N GLY A 595 -31.00 2.99 -26.77
CA GLY A 595 -29.98 2.26 -27.51
C GLY A 595 -28.72 1.94 -26.69
N HIS A 596 -28.76 2.11 -25.37
CA HIS A 596 -27.65 1.76 -24.49
C HIS A 596 -27.62 0.26 -24.18
N VAL A 597 -26.44 -0.25 -23.83
CA VAL A 597 -26.26 -1.65 -23.45
C VAL A 597 -26.76 -1.83 -22.02
N VAL A 598 -27.70 -2.76 -21.83
CA VAL A 598 -28.22 -3.09 -20.50
C VAL A 598 -27.91 -4.54 -20.17
N LYS A 599 -27.29 -4.76 -19.01
CA LYS A 599 -26.89 -6.08 -18.50
C LYS A 599 -27.46 -6.29 -17.11
N ASN A 600 -28.11 -7.42 -16.89
CA ASN A 600 -28.65 -7.77 -15.58
C ASN A 600 -27.64 -8.62 -14.82
N VAL A 601 -27.43 -8.31 -13.55
CA VAL A 601 -26.55 -9.03 -12.62
C VAL A 601 -27.32 -9.33 -11.34
N ARG A 602 -27.46 -10.61 -11.01
CA ARG A 602 -28.18 -11.08 -9.81
C ARG A 602 -27.26 -11.57 -8.71
N GLY A 603 -25.99 -11.79 -9.01
CA GLY A 603 -25.00 -12.25 -8.05
C GLY A 603 -23.58 -12.26 -8.62
N LYS A 604 -22.65 -12.82 -7.84
CA LYS A 604 -21.23 -12.85 -8.17
C LYS A 604 -20.92 -13.62 -9.46
N ASP A 605 -21.62 -14.73 -9.73
CA ASP A 605 -21.37 -15.55 -10.92
C ASP A 605 -21.68 -14.79 -12.22
N ASP A 606 -22.74 -13.97 -12.22
CA ASP A 606 -23.09 -13.14 -13.38
C ASP A 606 -22.03 -12.07 -13.68
N LEU A 607 -21.24 -11.65 -12.68
CA LEU A 607 -20.13 -10.72 -12.88
C LEU A 607 -18.92 -11.38 -13.54
N VAL A 608 -18.73 -12.69 -13.38
CA VAL A 608 -17.61 -13.43 -14.01
C VAL A 608 -17.78 -13.46 -15.52
N ASP A 609 -19.01 -13.67 -15.98
CA ASP A 609 -19.36 -13.72 -17.41
C ASP A 609 -19.72 -12.33 -17.98
N LEU A 610 -19.64 -11.28 -17.16
CA LEU A 610 -20.00 -9.94 -17.57
C LEU A 610 -18.96 -9.39 -18.56
N MET A 611 -19.40 -9.19 -19.80
CA MET A 611 -18.66 -8.44 -20.82
C MET A 611 -19.43 -7.17 -21.19
N ILE A 612 -18.74 -6.04 -21.11
CA ILE A 612 -19.24 -4.73 -21.53
C ILE A 612 -18.71 -4.45 -22.93
N ASP A 613 -19.58 -4.49 -23.93
CA ASP A 613 -19.22 -4.19 -25.32
C ASP A 613 -20.11 -3.05 -25.84
N VAL A 614 -19.51 -1.87 -25.98
CA VAL A 614 -20.18 -0.64 -26.45
C VAL A 614 -19.75 -0.26 -27.87
N THR A 615 -18.95 -1.10 -28.56
CA THR A 615 -18.39 -0.79 -29.89
C THR A 615 -19.43 -0.55 -30.98
N LYS A 616 -20.64 -1.11 -30.80
CA LYS A 616 -21.75 -0.98 -31.74
C LYS A 616 -22.66 0.23 -31.48
N GLN A 617 -22.45 0.97 -30.39
CA GLN A 617 -23.25 2.14 -30.08
C GLN A 617 -22.91 3.30 -31.00
N LYS A 618 -23.93 4.02 -31.47
CA LYS A 618 -23.76 5.28 -32.20
C LYS A 618 -23.82 6.41 -31.18
N VAL A 619 -22.70 7.11 -30.98
CA VAL A 619 -22.67 8.34 -30.20
C VAL A 619 -23.13 9.50 -31.07
N ARG A 620 -24.07 10.31 -30.58
CA ARG A 620 -24.46 11.56 -31.24
C ARG A 620 -23.49 12.64 -30.79
N GLU A 621 -22.74 13.23 -31.73
CA GLU A 621 -21.91 14.38 -31.42
C GLU A 621 -22.82 15.55 -31.03
N ILE A 622 -22.69 16.02 -29.78
CA ILE A 622 -23.46 17.16 -29.24
C ILE A 622 -22.97 18.49 -29.84
N TYR A 623 -21.84 18.49 -30.55
CA TYR A 623 -21.33 19.66 -31.25
C TYR A 623 -22.01 19.81 -32.62
N GLY A 624 -23.12 20.55 -32.65
CA GLY A 624 -23.55 21.23 -33.85
C GLY A 624 -22.46 22.20 -34.33
N ARG A 625 -22.09 22.09 -35.60
CA ARG A 625 -21.46 23.20 -36.33
C ARG A 625 -22.43 24.37 -36.45
#